data_AF-A0A961T0R3-F1
#
_entry.id   AF-A0A961T0R3-F1
#
_cell.length_a   1.000
_cell.length_b   1.000
_cell.length_c   1.000
_cell.angle_alpha   90.00
_cell.angle_beta   90.00
_cell.angle_gamma   90.00
#
_symmetry.space_group_name_H-M   'P 1'
#
loop_
_entity.id
_entity.type
_entity.pdbx_description
1 polymer ?
#
loop_
_entity_poly.entity_id
_entity_poly.type
_entity_poly.pdbx_seq_one_letter_code
_entity_poly.pdbx_strand_id
1 'polypeptide(L)'
;MSLLELELEREMNPVDMIEQVASVNDWDFERSGDDEINVTVSGLWADYSVSFSWMEDFEALHLACAFDLKVPERRSAETVKLLSLVNEQLLIGHF
;
A
#
# COMPACT_ATOMS: atom_id res chain seq x y z
N MET A 1 28.68 -1.24 -30.50
CA MET A 1 28.24 -2.47 -29.78
C MET A 1 27.28 -2.00 -28.72
N SER A 2 25.99 -2.02 -29.08
CA SER A 2 24.88 -1.55 -28.25
C SER A 2 24.98 -2.21 -26.89
N LEU A 3 24.92 -1.41 -25.83
CA LEU A 3 24.58 -1.91 -24.50
C LEU A 3 23.25 -2.65 -24.71
N LEU A 4 23.24 -3.98 -24.62
CA LEU A 4 21.99 -4.71 -24.55
C LEU A 4 21.29 -4.11 -23.32
N GLU A 5 20.16 -3.44 -23.55
CA GLU A 5 19.06 -3.44 -22.60
C GLU A 5 18.77 -4.93 -22.37
N LEU A 6 19.38 -5.49 -21.32
CA LEU A 6 18.84 -6.66 -20.68
C LEU A 6 17.53 -6.17 -20.07
N GLU A 7 16.47 -6.17 -20.88
CA GLU A 7 15.11 -6.30 -20.36
C GLU A 7 15.14 -7.59 -19.53
N LEU A 8 15.42 -7.46 -18.24
CA LEU A 8 15.18 -8.51 -17.27
C LEU A 8 13.67 -8.66 -17.25
N GLU A 9 13.13 -9.49 -18.15
CA GLU A 9 11.72 -9.87 -18.11
C GLU A 9 11.43 -10.34 -16.69
N ARG A 10 10.55 -9.61 -16.03
CA ARG A 10 10.20 -9.88 -14.65
C ARG A 10 9.42 -11.18 -14.61
N GLU A 11 9.99 -12.23 -14.03
CA GLU A 11 9.37 -13.56 -14.01
C GLU A 11 8.03 -13.60 -13.23
N MET A 12 7.76 -12.63 -12.35
CA MET A 12 6.56 -12.63 -11.50
C MET A 12 6.12 -11.21 -11.10
N ASN A 13 4.83 -10.91 -11.21
CA ASN A 13 4.26 -9.62 -10.82
C ASN A 13 4.40 -9.45 -9.29
N PRO A 14 4.78 -8.26 -8.76
CA PRO A 14 4.91 -8.12 -7.30
C PRO A 14 3.61 -8.39 -6.56
N VAL A 15 2.47 -8.16 -7.20
CA VAL A 15 1.15 -8.48 -6.65
C VAL A 15 1.01 -9.96 -6.36
N ASP A 16 1.60 -10.85 -7.16
CA ASP A 16 1.58 -12.30 -6.90
C ASP A 16 2.27 -12.65 -5.58
N MET A 17 3.34 -11.94 -5.24
CA MET A 17 4.03 -12.14 -3.96
C MET A 17 3.15 -11.68 -2.79
N ILE A 18 2.41 -10.59 -2.94
CA ILE A 18 1.46 -10.12 -1.91
C ILE A 18 0.33 -11.13 -1.72
N GLU A 19 -0.20 -11.69 -2.81
CA GLU A 19 -1.22 -12.75 -2.77
C GLU A 19 -0.74 -13.98 -2.00
N GLN A 20 0.50 -14.42 -2.26
CA GLN A 20 1.12 -15.52 -1.53
C GLN A 20 1.24 -15.21 -0.04
N VAL A 21 1.66 -14.00 0.33
CA VAL A 21 1.76 -13.58 1.72
C VAL A 21 0.38 -13.59 2.39
N ALA A 22 -0.64 -13.04 1.73
CA ALA A 22 -2.01 -13.05 2.24
C ALA A 22 -2.53 -14.48 2.45
N SER A 23 -2.29 -15.36 1.47
CA SER A 23 -2.67 -16.78 1.54
C SER A 23 -1.98 -17.53 2.69
N VAL A 24 -0.68 -17.30 2.90
CA VAL A 24 0.10 -17.94 3.99
C VAL A 24 -0.37 -17.47 5.36
N ASN A 25 -0.81 -16.22 5.47
CA ASN A 25 -1.30 -15.65 6.72
C ASN A 25 -2.82 -15.81 6.91
N ASP A 26 -3.51 -16.50 6.00
CA ASP A 26 -4.97 -16.70 6.01
C ASP A 26 -5.73 -15.35 6.11
N TRP A 27 -5.24 -14.35 5.40
CA TRP A 27 -5.89 -13.03 5.30
C TRP A 27 -6.87 -13.01 4.15
N ASP A 28 -8.00 -12.32 4.35
CA ASP A 28 -8.95 -12.06 3.26
C ASP A 28 -8.31 -11.11 2.24
N PHE A 29 -8.31 -11.50 0.96
CA PHE A 29 -7.83 -10.66 -0.12
C PHE A 29 -8.73 -10.75 -1.36
N GLU A 30 -8.74 -9.68 -2.14
CA GLU A 30 -9.46 -9.57 -3.41
C GLU A 30 -8.51 -9.01 -4.48
N ARG A 31 -8.42 -9.70 -5.61
CA ARG A 31 -7.58 -9.27 -6.73
C ARG A 31 -8.42 -8.48 -7.74
N SER A 32 -8.03 -7.24 -7.99
CA SER A 32 -8.72 -6.31 -8.89
C SER A 32 -7.97 -6.20 -10.22
N GLY A 33 -7.89 -7.31 -10.96
CA GLY A 33 -7.10 -7.41 -12.19
C GLY A 33 -5.68 -7.92 -11.95
N ASP A 34 -4.78 -7.72 -12.90
CA ASP A 34 -3.45 -8.36 -12.84
C ASP A 34 -2.47 -7.60 -11.93
N ASP A 35 -2.63 -6.29 -11.81
CA ASP A 35 -1.70 -5.36 -11.15
C ASP A 35 -2.21 -4.78 -9.82
N GLU A 36 -3.37 -5.24 -9.32
CA GLU A 36 -3.94 -4.72 -8.08
C GLU A 36 -4.48 -5.82 -7.17
N ILE A 37 -4.17 -5.73 -5.88
CA ILE A 37 -4.73 -6.59 -4.83
C ILE A 37 -5.08 -5.77 -3.58
N ASN A 38 -6.24 -6.08 -3.02
CA ASN A 38 -6.71 -5.52 -1.76
C ASN A 38 -6.67 -6.62 -0.71
N VAL A 39 -6.09 -6.33 0.46
CA VAL A 39 -5.91 -7.29 1.56
C VAL A 39 -6.49 -6.68 2.82
N THR A 40 -7.28 -7.46 3.56
CA THR A 40 -7.80 -7.07 4.87
C THR A 40 -7.02 -7.77 5.97
N VAL A 41 -6.41 -6.98 6.85
CA VAL A 41 -5.60 -7.48 7.96
C VAL A 41 -6.19 -7.01 9.28
N SER A 42 -6.58 -7.95 10.14
CA SER A 42 -7.09 -7.61 11.47
C SER A 42 -5.99 -7.08 12.38
N GLY A 43 -6.15 -5.84 12.81
CA GLY A 43 -5.28 -5.18 13.77
C GLY A 43 -5.76 -5.27 15.21
N LEU A 44 -4.98 -4.72 16.13
CA LEU A 44 -5.35 -4.64 17.55
C LEU A 44 -6.52 -3.67 17.80
N TRP A 45 -6.64 -2.62 16.98
CA TRP A 45 -7.58 -1.51 17.20
C TRP A 45 -8.61 -1.33 16.09
N ALA A 46 -8.32 -1.80 14.89
CA ALA A 46 -9.19 -1.75 13.72
C ALA A 46 -8.73 -2.81 12.71
N ASP A 47 -9.61 -3.16 11.78
CA ASP A 47 -9.22 -3.87 10.57
C ASP A 47 -8.58 -2.88 9.58
N TYR A 48 -7.45 -3.28 9.02
CA TYR A 48 -6.72 -2.52 8.01
C TYR A 48 -7.07 -3.05 6.63
N SER A 49 -7.62 -2.19 5.78
CA SER A 49 -7.79 -2.45 4.36
C SER A 49 -6.57 -1.89 3.62
N VAL A 50 -5.72 -2.78 3.13
CA VAL A 50 -4.46 -2.43 2.46
C VAL A 50 -4.58 -2.74 0.98
N SER A 51 -4.43 -1.72 0.14
CA SER A 51 -4.42 -1.83 -1.31
C SER A 51 -2.99 -1.76 -1.83
N PHE A 52 -2.65 -2.69 -2.71
CA PHE A 52 -1.37 -2.72 -3.42
C PHE A 52 -1.64 -2.60 -4.91
N SER A 53 -0.95 -1.67 -5.57
CA SER A 53 -1.05 -1.48 -7.02
C SER A 53 0.35 -1.43 -7.63
N TRP A 54 0.63 -2.29 -8.59
CA TRP A 54 1.87 -2.25 -9.35
C TRP A 54 1.76 -1.18 -10.45
N MET A 55 2.68 -0.22 -10.42
CA MET A 55 2.75 0.86 -11.40
C MET A 55 3.89 0.57 -12.38
N GLU A 56 3.56 -0.08 -13.50
CA GLU A 56 4.53 -0.54 -14.52
C GLU A 56 5.45 0.60 -14.99
N ASP A 57 4.87 1.77 -15.33
CA ASP A 57 5.60 2.94 -15.84
C ASP A 57 6.69 3.47 -14.89
N PHE A 58 6.55 3.19 -13.59
CA PHE A 58 7.47 3.65 -12.54
C PHE A 58 8.26 2.50 -11.90
N GLU A 59 8.04 1.26 -12.34
CA GLU A 59 8.53 0.03 -11.71
C GLU A 59 8.37 0.05 -10.17
N ALA A 60 7.22 0.53 -9.69
CA ALA A 60 6.99 0.80 -8.29
C ALA A 60 5.71 0.13 -7.78
N LEU A 61 5.77 -0.42 -6.56
CA LEU A 61 4.59 -0.90 -5.85
C LEU A 61 4.01 0.24 -5.02
N HIS A 62 2.83 0.72 -5.40
CA HIS A 62 2.05 1.66 -4.61
C HIS A 62 1.30 0.90 -3.51
N LEU A 63 1.36 1.41 -2.28
CA LEU A 63 0.69 0.84 -1.11
C LEU A 63 -0.16 1.92 -0.46
N ALA A 64 -1.46 1.67 -0.33
CA ALA A 64 -2.38 2.50 0.43
C ALA A 64 -2.98 1.68 1.57
N CYS A 65 -3.13 2.27 2.75
CA CYS A 65 -3.75 1.61 3.91
C CYS A 65 -4.85 2.50 4.48
N ALA A 66 -6.04 1.94 4.57
CA ALA A 66 -7.22 2.58 5.14
C ALA A 66 -7.69 1.81 6.38
N PHE A 67 -8.16 2.54 7.37
CA PHE A 67 -8.74 1.99 8.59
C PHE A 67 -9.71 3.00 9.21
N ASP A 68 -10.69 2.52 9.98
CA ASP A 68 -11.66 3.40 10.65
C ASP A 68 -11.02 4.11 11.84
N LEU A 69 -10.66 5.39 11.66
CA LEU A 69 -10.16 6.26 12.72
C LEU A 69 -11.26 7.22 13.18
N LYS A 70 -11.80 6.96 14.36
CA LYS A 70 -12.81 7.84 14.98
C LYS A 70 -12.14 8.99 15.73
N VAL A 71 -12.11 10.15 15.10
CA VAL A 71 -11.61 11.39 15.70
C VAL A 71 -12.75 12.17 16.35
N PRO A 72 -12.75 12.38 17.68
CA PRO A 72 -13.74 13.24 18.32
C PRO A 72 -13.66 14.68 17.77
N GLU A 73 -14.79 15.31 17.51
CA GLU A 73 -14.84 16.65 16.90
C GLU A 73 -14.00 17.69 17.66
N ARG A 74 -14.01 17.62 19.00
CA ARG A 74 -13.20 18.47 19.89
C ARG A 74 -11.69 18.33 19.71
N ARG A 75 -11.23 17.25 19.07
CA ARG A 75 -9.82 16.91 18.81
C ARG A 75 -9.43 17.02 17.34
N SER A 76 -10.37 17.44 16.48
CA SER A 76 -10.14 17.51 15.03
C SER A 76 -8.95 18.41 14.70
N ALA A 77 -8.88 19.60 15.32
CA ALA A 77 -7.79 20.54 15.09
C ALA A 77 -6.42 19.99 15.51
N GLU A 78 -6.33 19.35 16.69
CA GLU A 78 -5.07 18.74 17.14
C GLU A 78 -4.67 17.54 16.27
N THR A 79 -5.64 16.77 15.79
CA THR A 79 -5.39 15.61 14.93
C THR A 79 -4.86 16.05 13.56
N VAL A 80 -5.49 17.06 12.95
CA VAL A 80 -5.00 17.66 11.69
C VAL A 80 -3.58 18.18 11.86
N LYS A 81 -3.30 18.88 12.96
CA LYS A 81 -1.95 19.36 13.26
C LYS A 81 -0.94 18.22 13.41
N LEU A 82 -1.31 17.13 14.09
CA LEU A 82 -0.46 15.96 14.24
C LEU A 82 -0.16 15.33 12.87
N LEU A 83 -1.17 15.16 12.02
CA LEU A 83 -1.00 14.62 10.67
C LEU A 83 -0.04 15.49 9.83
N SER A 84 -0.15 16.82 9.89
CA SER A 84 0.80 17.70 9.22
C SER A 84 2.24 17.50 9.71
N LEU A 85 2.46 17.39 11.02
CA LEU A 85 3.80 17.13 11.60
C LEU A 85 4.36 15.75 11.24
N VAL A 86 3.49 14.75 11.03
CA VAL A 86 3.89 13.43 10.54
C VAL A 86 4.26 13.52 9.06
N ASN A 87 3.43 14.18 8.23
CA ASN A 87 3.69 14.36 6.80
C ASN A 87 4.98 15.14 6.52
N GLU A 88 5.35 16.10 7.37
CA GLU A 88 6.62 16.83 7.27
C GLU A 88 7.86 15.91 7.41
N GLN A 89 7.72 14.76 8.08
CA GLN A 89 8.81 13.81 8.28
C GLN A 89 8.91 12.76 7.16
N LEU A 90 7.94 12.71 6.24
CA LEU A 90 7.97 11.77 5.12
C LEU A 90 8.88 12.30 4.01
N LEU A 91 9.79 11.45 3.52
CA LEU A 91 10.73 11.77 2.44
C LEU A 91 10.00 11.97 1.09
N ILE A 92 8.86 11.31 0.91
CA ILE A 92 8.00 11.34 -0.28
C ILE A 92 6.54 11.35 0.22
N GLY A 93 5.69 12.22 -0.32
CA GLY A 93 4.28 12.35 0.09
C GLY A 93 3.95 13.61 0.90
N HIS A 94 4.49 14.77 0.51
CA HIS A 94 3.93 16.05 0.98
C HIS A 94 2.56 16.23 0.31
N PHE A 95 1.49 16.14 1.10
CA PHE A 95 0.10 16.44 0.69
C PHE A 95 -0.43 17.59 1.52
#